data_AF-R7TH20-F1
#
_entry.id   AF-R7TH20-F1
#
_cell.length_a   1.000
_cell.length_b   1.000
_cell.length_c   1.000
_cell.angle_alpha   90.00
_cell.angle_beta   90.00
_cell.angle_gamma   90.00
#
_symmetry.space_group_name_H-M   'P 1'
#
loop_
_entity.id
_entity.type
_entity.pdbx_description
1 polymer ?
#
loop_
_entity_poly.entity_id
_entity_poly.type
_entity_poly.pdbx_seq_one_letter_code
_entity_poly.pdbx_strand_id
1 'polypeptide(L)'
;MWTELASALQDFLFCKHPAPPTLSLEEYQRDEAIDCKIISVIRDDILPYSKSVPREFIVSIMNILNKGSIHSATSVSFVDTDSSRKLREEFAKSCFETLLQFSFISPEGVGSEGSITKLAVTALLQRCQEVLQKYVEDERLSGKCPLPRPRMSEMAFVLKAVGTLLISLKRAPPGNVESSIWEQVIDLYPSLVECTTSASPQVCRALRDALREYHHLMATPRFANGSFSS
;
A
#
# COMPACT_ATOMS: atom_id res chain seq x y z
N MET A 1 -25.50 4.52 -14.32
CA MET A 1 -25.67 4.41 -12.85
C MET A 1 -24.36 4.09 -12.11
N TRP A 2 -23.68 2.97 -12.40
CA TRP A 2 -22.45 2.59 -11.66
C TRP A 2 -21.28 3.54 -11.86
N THR A 3 -21.13 4.09 -13.07
CA THR A 3 -20.12 5.11 -13.40
C THR A 3 -20.30 6.39 -12.59
N GLU A 4 -21.54 6.82 -12.41
CA GLU A 4 -21.93 8.01 -11.66
C GLU A 4 -21.73 7.78 -10.16
N LEU A 5 -22.02 6.56 -9.67
CA LEU A 5 -21.72 6.18 -8.29
C LEU A 5 -20.20 6.19 -8.01
N ALA A 6 -19.39 5.64 -8.92
CA ALA A 6 -17.92 5.70 -8.79
C ALA A 6 -17.42 7.14 -8.81
N SER A 7 -17.94 7.99 -9.70
CA SER A 7 -17.59 9.41 -9.73
C SER A 7 -17.99 10.10 -8.42
N ALA A 8 -19.19 9.84 -7.91
CA ALA A 8 -19.66 10.43 -6.66
C ALA A 8 -18.79 10.03 -5.46
N LEU A 9 -18.42 8.75 -5.35
CA LEU A 9 -17.49 8.27 -4.32
C LEU A 9 -16.13 8.94 -4.46
N GLN A 10 -15.61 9.05 -5.68
CA GLN A 10 -14.33 9.69 -5.94
C GLN A 10 -14.34 11.19 -5.62
N ASP A 11 -15.38 11.91 -6.04
CA ASP A 11 -15.49 13.35 -5.84
C ASP A 11 -15.74 13.68 -4.38
N PHE A 12 -16.47 12.84 -3.64
CA PHE A 12 -16.63 12.93 -2.20
C PHE A 12 -15.29 12.73 -1.48
N LEU A 13 -14.63 11.59 -1.72
CA LEU A 13 -13.38 11.23 -1.03
C LEU A 13 -12.17 12.10 -1.46
N PHE A 14 -12.22 12.72 -2.64
CA PHE A 14 -11.14 13.56 -3.17
C PHE A 14 -11.67 14.92 -3.64
N CYS A 15 -12.40 15.60 -2.75
CA CYS A 15 -12.93 16.93 -3.02
C CYS A 15 -11.84 17.87 -3.53
N LYS A 16 -12.13 18.58 -4.62
CA LYS A 16 -11.20 19.53 -5.26
C LYS A 16 -11.12 20.87 -4.52
N HIS A 17 -12.06 21.13 -3.61
CA HIS A 17 -12.10 22.35 -2.83
C HIS A 17 -11.36 22.17 -1.52
N PRO A 18 -10.39 23.05 -1.18
CA PRO A 18 -9.67 22.97 0.07
C PRO A 18 -10.62 23.25 1.25
N ALA A 19 -10.37 22.58 2.37
CA ALA A 19 -11.08 22.85 3.61
C ALA A 19 -10.92 24.34 4.00
N PRO A 20 -11.96 24.97 4.59
CA PRO A 20 -11.86 26.33 5.08
C PRO A 20 -10.73 26.47 6.11
N PRO A 21 -9.94 27.55 6.09
CA PRO A 21 -8.86 27.75 7.07
C PRO A 21 -9.37 27.93 8.52
N THR A 22 -10.67 28.09 8.70
CA THR A 22 -11.34 28.22 10.00
C THR A 22 -11.76 26.88 10.62
N LEU A 23 -11.54 25.77 9.92
CA LEU A 23 -11.99 24.45 10.38
C LEU A 23 -11.22 24.04 11.64
N SER A 24 -11.94 23.65 12.68
CA SER A 24 -11.34 23.14 13.91
C SER A 24 -10.78 21.73 13.73
N LEU A 25 -9.87 21.32 14.63
CA LEU A 25 -9.33 19.96 14.63
C LEU A 25 -10.42 18.90 14.82
N GLU A 26 -11.42 19.18 15.66
CA GLU A 26 -12.53 18.26 15.95
C GLU A 26 -13.43 18.08 14.73
N GLU A 27 -13.66 19.15 13.94
CA GLU A 27 -14.39 19.07 12.68
C GLU A 27 -13.61 18.28 11.63
N TYR A 28 -12.31 18.52 11.51
CA TYR A 28 -11.46 17.76 10.60
C TYR A 28 -11.47 16.25 10.90
N GLN A 29 -11.36 15.88 12.19
CA GLN A 29 -11.45 14.48 12.61
C GLN A 29 -12.83 13.88 12.33
N ARG A 30 -13.90 14.68 12.43
CA ARG A 30 -15.26 14.24 12.10
C ARG A 30 -15.41 14.01 10.60
N ASP A 31 -14.86 14.89 9.78
CA ASP A 31 -14.86 14.76 8.32
C ASP A 31 -14.08 13.50 7.89
N GLU A 32 -12.89 13.30 8.47
CA GLU A 32 -12.09 12.09 8.25
C GLU A 32 -12.83 10.82 8.69
N ALA A 33 -13.55 10.86 9.82
CA ALA A 33 -14.35 9.73 10.28
C ALA A 33 -15.48 9.37 9.30
N ILE A 34 -16.06 10.37 8.61
CA ILE A 34 -17.04 10.13 7.55
C ILE A 34 -16.37 9.47 6.34
N ASP A 35 -15.19 9.95 5.92
CA ASP A 35 -14.41 9.33 4.84
C ASP A 35 -14.10 7.85 5.15
N CYS A 36 -13.65 7.55 6.37
CA CYS A 36 -13.43 6.18 6.86
C CYS A 36 -14.71 5.33 6.83
N LYS A 37 -15.88 5.94 7.07
CA LYS A 37 -17.16 5.23 6.99
C LYS A 37 -17.49 4.84 5.56
N ILE A 38 -17.17 5.69 4.58
CA ILE A 38 -17.31 5.35 3.15
C ILE A 38 -16.39 4.19 2.78
N ILE A 39 -15.13 4.18 3.26
CA ILE A 39 -14.23 3.04 3.04
C ILE A 39 -14.78 1.75 3.68
N SER A 40 -15.39 1.85 4.85
CA SER A 40 -16.06 0.69 5.49
C SER A 40 -17.21 0.16 4.64
N VAL A 41 -18.04 1.04 4.04
CA VAL A 41 -19.10 0.64 3.10
C VAL A 41 -18.52 -0.03 1.85
N ILE A 42 -17.42 0.51 1.30
CA ILE A 42 -16.73 -0.14 0.18
C ILE A 42 -16.28 -1.55 0.56
N ARG A 43 -15.67 -1.70 1.75
CA ARG A 43 -15.15 -2.96 2.28
C ARG A 43 -16.26 -3.98 2.57
N ASP A 44 -17.34 -3.56 3.19
CA ASP A 44 -18.36 -4.46 3.76
C ASP A 44 -19.52 -4.71 2.80
N ASP A 45 -19.88 -3.74 1.96
CA ASP A 45 -21.12 -3.75 1.16
C ASP A 45 -20.88 -3.73 -0.36
N ILE A 46 -19.67 -3.40 -0.84
CA ILE A 46 -19.37 -3.34 -2.29
C ILE A 46 -18.45 -4.49 -2.70
N LEU A 47 -17.24 -4.55 -2.14
CA LEU A 47 -16.21 -5.50 -2.56
C LEU A 47 -16.61 -6.99 -2.38
N PRO A 48 -17.35 -7.39 -1.32
CA PRO A 48 -17.81 -8.77 -1.18
C PRO A 48 -18.76 -9.22 -2.30
N TYR A 49 -19.44 -8.28 -2.95
CA TYR A 49 -20.40 -8.53 -4.03
C TYR A 49 -19.83 -8.16 -5.41
N SER A 50 -18.51 -8.12 -5.55
CA SER A 50 -17.80 -7.78 -6.80
C SER A 50 -18.26 -8.58 -8.03
N LYS A 51 -18.71 -9.84 -7.85
CA LYS A 51 -19.26 -10.69 -8.90
C LYS A 51 -20.62 -10.23 -9.44
N SER A 52 -21.36 -9.43 -8.68
CA SER A 52 -22.71 -8.95 -8.99
C SER A 52 -22.75 -7.53 -9.55
N VAL A 53 -21.60 -6.87 -9.68
CA VAL A 53 -21.47 -5.50 -10.17
C VAL A 53 -20.53 -5.42 -11.38
N PRO A 54 -20.62 -4.36 -12.23
CA PRO A 54 -19.77 -4.26 -13.41
C PRO A 54 -18.28 -4.19 -13.08
N ARG A 55 -17.47 -4.87 -13.89
CA ARG A 55 -16.00 -4.90 -13.74
C ARG A 55 -15.37 -3.52 -13.69
N GLU A 56 -15.78 -2.63 -14.60
CA GLU A 56 -15.27 -1.25 -14.69
C GLU A 56 -15.54 -0.43 -13.41
N PHE A 57 -16.64 -0.74 -12.72
CA PHE A 57 -16.95 -0.14 -11.43
C PHE A 57 -15.96 -0.61 -10.35
N ILE A 58 -15.70 -1.91 -10.26
CA ILE A 58 -14.71 -2.45 -9.31
C ILE A 58 -13.30 -1.91 -9.57
N VAL A 59 -12.89 -1.79 -10.84
CA VAL A 59 -11.62 -1.16 -11.20
C VAL A 59 -11.57 0.29 -10.69
N SER A 60 -12.66 1.03 -10.84
CA SER A 60 -12.76 2.40 -10.32
C SER A 60 -12.67 2.46 -8.79
N ILE A 61 -13.32 1.53 -8.08
CA ILE A 61 -13.21 1.40 -6.61
C ILE A 61 -11.77 1.10 -6.18
N MET A 62 -11.08 0.18 -6.87
CA MET A 62 -9.67 -0.11 -6.59
C MET A 62 -8.79 1.11 -6.82
N ASN A 63 -9.04 1.89 -7.88
CA ASN A 63 -8.33 3.14 -8.12
C ASN A 63 -8.58 4.19 -7.02
N ILE A 64 -9.81 4.29 -6.51
CA ILE A 64 -10.17 5.17 -5.38
C ILE A 64 -9.40 4.78 -4.13
N LEU A 65 -9.43 3.49 -3.75
CA LEU A 65 -8.71 2.98 -2.59
C LEU A 65 -7.19 3.19 -2.74
N ASN A 66 -6.64 2.92 -3.93
CA ASN A 66 -5.23 3.15 -4.22
C ASN A 66 -4.87 4.63 -4.07
N LYS A 67 -5.65 5.53 -4.67
CA LYS A 67 -5.46 6.99 -4.55
C LYS A 67 -5.56 7.47 -3.10
N GLY A 68 -6.46 6.87 -2.31
CA GLY A 68 -6.66 7.17 -0.88
C GLY A 68 -5.47 6.75 -0.04
N SER A 69 -4.88 5.59 -0.34
CA SER A 69 -3.65 5.11 0.31
C SER A 69 -2.42 5.99 -0.01
N ILE A 70 -2.41 6.68 -1.16
CA ILE A 70 -1.27 7.52 -1.60
C ILE A 70 -1.27 8.91 -0.95
N HIS A 71 -2.43 9.54 -0.78
CA HIS A 71 -2.54 10.96 -0.39
C HIS A 71 -2.09 11.28 1.06
N SER A 72 -1.72 10.29 1.87
CA SER A 72 -1.17 10.50 3.21
C SER A 72 0.37 10.43 3.28
N ALA A 73 1.01 9.62 2.42
CA ALA A 73 2.43 9.28 2.59
C ALA A 73 3.41 10.13 1.71
N THR A 74 2.90 10.99 0.81
CA THR A 74 3.77 11.72 -0.16
C THR A 74 3.77 13.25 -0.09
N SER A 75 2.91 13.93 0.67
CA SER A 75 2.99 15.40 0.79
C SER A 75 3.63 15.83 2.11
N VAL A 76 4.97 15.86 2.11
CA VAL A 76 5.72 16.55 3.17
C VAL A 76 6.49 17.69 2.49
N SER A 77 5.89 18.89 2.50
CA SER A 77 6.66 20.13 2.49
C SER A 77 6.82 20.57 3.95
N PHE A 78 8.07 20.74 4.35
CA PHE A 78 8.60 20.57 5.70
C PHE A 78 8.36 21.74 6.69
N VAL A 79 7.22 22.45 6.70
CA VAL A 79 7.12 23.66 7.55
C VAL A 79 5.82 23.97 8.29
N ASP A 80 4.74 23.19 8.19
CA ASP A 80 3.52 23.54 8.92
C ASP A 80 3.00 22.42 9.82
N THR A 81 2.79 22.72 11.10
CA THR A 81 1.97 21.92 12.03
C THR A 81 0.53 21.74 11.49
N ASP A 82 0.14 22.59 10.53
CA ASP A 82 -1.09 22.52 9.74
C ASP A 82 -1.08 21.42 8.67
N SER A 83 0.07 20.79 8.40
CA SER A 83 0.21 19.70 7.43
C SER A 83 -0.34 18.39 7.98
N SER A 84 -0.11 18.06 9.25
CA SER A 84 -0.71 16.88 9.90
C SER A 84 -2.24 16.93 9.89
N ARG A 85 -2.81 18.14 10.04
CA ARG A 85 -4.25 18.40 9.88
C ARG A 85 -4.77 18.23 8.45
N LYS A 86 -3.95 17.84 7.47
CA LYS A 86 -4.36 17.63 6.07
C LYS A 86 -4.16 16.19 5.57
N LEU A 87 -3.49 15.33 6.35
CA LEU A 87 -2.95 14.06 5.84
C LEU A 87 -3.89 12.84 5.98
N ARG A 88 -5.15 13.05 6.39
CA ARG A 88 -6.20 12.03 6.65
C ARG A 88 -5.62 10.62 6.90
N GLU A 89 -4.85 10.48 7.97
CA GLU A 89 -4.02 9.30 8.26
C GLU A 89 -4.86 8.02 8.47
N GLU A 90 -5.97 8.11 9.21
CA GLU A 90 -6.86 6.97 9.44
C GLU A 90 -7.61 6.59 8.17
N PHE A 91 -7.97 7.57 7.33
CA PHE A 91 -8.57 7.30 6.03
C PHE A 91 -7.60 6.54 5.10
N ALA A 92 -6.35 7.00 5.00
CA ALA A 92 -5.35 6.36 4.15
C ALA A 92 -5.02 4.94 4.64
N LYS A 93 -4.92 4.76 5.96
CA LYS A 93 -4.78 3.45 6.58
C LYS A 93 -5.98 2.55 6.27
N SER A 94 -7.20 3.05 6.38
CA SER A 94 -8.42 2.28 6.06
C SER A 94 -8.45 1.86 4.58
N CYS A 95 -8.05 2.75 3.67
CA CYS A 95 -7.90 2.44 2.24
C CYS A 95 -6.87 1.33 2.02
N PHE A 96 -5.72 1.43 2.69
CA PHE A 96 -4.63 0.47 2.59
C PHE A 96 -5.02 -0.92 3.11
N GLU A 97 -5.62 -0.98 4.31
CA GLU A 97 -6.10 -2.23 4.91
C GLU A 97 -7.15 -2.91 4.04
N THR A 98 -8.06 -2.12 3.45
CA THR A 98 -9.10 -2.63 2.54
C THR A 98 -8.49 -3.19 1.25
N LEU A 99 -7.52 -2.49 0.64
CA LEU A 99 -6.78 -3.01 -0.52
C LEU A 99 -6.11 -4.33 -0.21
N LEU A 100 -5.45 -4.42 0.95
CA LEU A 100 -4.72 -5.62 1.37
C LEU A 100 -5.66 -6.80 1.63
N GLN A 101 -6.82 -6.54 2.24
CA GLN A 101 -7.83 -7.57 2.50
C GLN A 101 -8.34 -8.20 1.19
N PHE A 102 -8.65 -7.36 0.20
CA PHE A 102 -9.23 -7.82 -1.06
C PHE A 102 -8.19 -8.15 -2.14
N SER A 103 -6.91 -7.86 -1.93
CA SER A 103 -5.83 -8.32 -2.82
C SER A 103 -5.53 -9.81 -2.68
N PHE A 104 -6.01 -10.50 -1.63
CA PHE A 104 -5.71 -11.91 -1.38
C PHE A 104 -6.93 -12.81 -1.20
N ILE A 105 -8.11 -12.25 -0.93
CA ILE A 105 -9.36 -13.00 -0.85
C ILE A 105 -9.95 -13.11 -2.26
N SER A 106 -9.52 -14.12 -3.01
CA SER A 106 -10.34 -14.74 -4.06
C SER A 106 -9.94 -16.22 -4.22
N PRO A 107 -10.40 -17.10 -3.32
CA PRO A 107 -10.53 -18.50 -3.68
C PRO A 107 -11.72 -18.62 -4.65
N GLU A 108 -11.42 -19.12 -5.85
CA GLU A 108 -12.38 -19.63 -6.83
C GLU A 108 -12.93 -18.65 -7.89
N GLY A 109 -12.23 -18.64 -9.03
CA GLY A 109 -12.87 -18.79 -10.34
C GLY A 109 -12.81 -17.60 -11.31
N VAL A 110 -12.20 -17.87 -12.47
CA VAL A 110 -12.31 -17.16 -13.78
C VAL A 110 -11.31 -16.01 -14.01
N GLY A 111 -10.51 -16.18 -15.08
CA GLY A 111 -9.31 -15.42 -15.46
C GLY A 111 -9.44 -13.92 -15.80
N SER A 112 -10.43 -13.22 -15.26
CA SER A 112 -10.54 -11.75 -15.33
C SER A 112 -10.38 -11.08 -13.94
N GLU A 113 -10.65 -11.81 -12.85
CA GLU A 113 -10.43 -11.35 -11.47
C GLU A 113 -8.94 -11.28 -11.09
N GLY A 114 -8.12 -12.20 -11.62
CA GLY A 114 -6.67 -12.18 -11.43
C GLY A 114 -6.02 -10.89 -11.95
N SER A 115 -6.62 -10.24 -12.96
CA SER A 115 -6.16 -8.94 -13.46
C SER A 115 -6.41 -7.80 -12.47
N ILE A 116 -7.49 -7.84 -11.67
CA ILE A 116 -7.81 -6.81 -10.68
C ILE A 116 -6.92 -6.98 -9.45
N THR A 117 -6.75 -8.23 -8.99
CA THR A 117 -5.78 -8.57 -7.95
C THR A 117 -4.37 -8.17 -8.35
N LYS A 118 -3.95 -8.46 -9.59
CA LYS A 118 -2.66 -8.03 -10.13
C LYS A 118 -2.48 -6.52 -10.07
N LEU A 119 -3.49 -5.75 -10.52
CA LEU A 119 -3.42 -4.28 -10.50
C LEU A 119 -3.31 -3.76 -9.06
N ALA A 120 -4.10 -4.30 -8.12
CA ALA A 120 -4.04 -3.92 -6.72
C ALA A 120 -2.67 -4.27 -6.08
N VAL A 121 -2.15 -5.47 -6.31
CA VAL A 121 -0.84 -5.89 -5.78
C VAL A 121 0.29 -5.09 -6.41
N THR A 122 0.26 -4.87 -7.73
CA THR A 122 1.25 -4.03 -8.44
C THR A 122 1.24 -2.61 -7.89
N ALA A 123 0.05 -2.02 -7.71
CA ALA A 123 -0.08 -0.68 -7.14
C ALA A 123 0.42 -0.61 -5.69
N LEU A 124 0.13 -1.62 -4.87
CA LEU A 124 0.63 -1.73 -3.50
C LEU A 124 2.17 -1.86 -3.46
N LEU A 125 2.77 -2.68 -4.31
CA LEU A 125 4.22 -2.86 -4.41
C LEU A 125 4.92 -1.57 -4.85
N GLN A 126 4.43 -0.96 -5.93
CA GLN A 126 4.92 0.32 -6.41
C GLN A 126 4.84 1.38 -5.31
N ARG A 127 3.74 1.39 -4.55
CA ARG A 127 3.57 2.33 -3.45
C ARG A 127 4.58 2.11 -2.33
N CYS A 128 4.76 0.86 -1.91
CA CYS A 128 5.76 0.52 -0.91
C CYS A 128 7.15 0.99 -1.36
N GLN A 129 7.49 0.80 -2.64
CA GLN A 129 8.76 1.22 -3.22
C GLN A 129 8.95 2.75 -3.13
N GLU A 130 7.95 3.54 -3.54
CA GLU A 130 8.03 5.00 -3.47
C GLU A 130 8.22 5.52 -2.04
N VAL A 131 7.49 4.96 -1.06
CA VAL A 131 7.61 5.39 0.33
C VAL A 131 8.98 5.03 0.90
N LEU A 132 9.50 3.82 0.59
CA LEU A 132 10.83 3.39 0.97
C LEU A 132 11.91 4.31 0.41
N GLN A 133 11.88 4.58 -0.90
CA GLN A 133 12.86 5.44 -1.57
C GLN A 133 12.82 6.87 -1.02
N LYS A 134 11.63 7.43 -0.81
CA LYS A 134 11.48 8.76 -0.23
C LYS A 134 12.01 8.81 1.20
N TYR A 135 11.74 7.78 2.01
CA TYR A 135 12.26 7.70 3.37
C TYR A 135 13.81 7.69 3.40
N VAL A 136 14.43 6.89 2.53
CA VAL A 136 15.90 6.83 2.41
C VAL A 136 16.47 8.19 2.02
N GLU A 137 15.84 8.86 1.06
CA GLU A 137 16.26 10.19 0.63
C GLU A 137 16.09 11.25 1.73
N ASP A 138 14.97 11.20 2.47
CA ASP A 138 14.71 12.08 3.61
C ASP A 138 15.78 11.89 4.71
N GLU A 139 16.14 10.64 5.06
CA GLU A 139 17.22 10.35 6.02
C GLU A 139 18.58 10.86 5.51
N ARG A 140 18.88 10.67 4.22
CA ARG A 140 20.13 11.12 3.59
C ARG A 140 20.26 12.64 3.66
N LEU A 141 19.19 13.37 3.38
CA LEU A 141 19.14 14.83 3.43
C LEU A 141 19.13 15.37 4.87
N SER A 142 18.49 14.66 5.80
CA SER A 142 18.41 15.04 7.22
C SER A 142 19.75 14.86 7.96
N GLY A 143 20.62 13.98 7.46
CA GLY A 143 21.99 13.80 7.95
C GLY A 143 22.04 13.29 9.39
N LYS A 144 22.31 14.17 10.35
CA LYS A 144 22.38 13.83 11.79
C LYS A 144 21.10 14.13 12.57
N CYS A 145 20.14 14.83 11.96
CA CYS A 145 18.88 15.13 12.62
C CYS A 145 17.92 13.95 12.46
N PRO A 146 17.36 13.39 13.55
CA PRO A 146 16.39 12.31 13.42
C PRO A 146 15.11 12.82 12.77
N LEU A 147 14.56 12.04 11.82
CA LEU A 147 13.28 12.35 11.21
C LEU A 147 12.12 12.38 12.24
N PRO A 148 11.03 13.13 11.98
CA PRO A 148 9.90 13.24 12.89
C PRO A 148 9.28 11.88 13.27
N ARG A 149 8.82 11.74 14.53
CA ARG A 149 8.19 10.50 15.01
C ARG A 149 7.04 9.99 14.14
N PRO A 150 6.11 10.82 13.62
CA PRO A 150 5.06 10.36 12.72
C PRO A 150 5.61 9.67 11.46
N ARG A 151 6.67 10.23 10.85
CA ARG A 151 7.37 9.67 9.70
C ARG A 151 7.96 8.29 10.01
N MET A 152 8.54 8.13 11.20
CA MET A 152 9.05 6.83 11.65
C MET A 152 7.94 5.80 11.87
N SER A 153 6.76 6.22 12.31
CA SER A 153 5.62 5.33 12.56
C SER A 153 4.97 4.88 11.26
N GLU A 154 4.80 5.82 10.32
CA GLU A 154 4.37 5.57 8.95
C GLU A 154 5.29 4.54 8.28
N MET A 155 6.60 4.78 8.34
CA MET A 155 7.59 3.87 7.76
C MET A 155 7.52 2.47 8.38
N ALA A 156 7.37 2.37 9.70
CA ALA A 156 7.19 1.09 10.37
C ALA A 156 5.88 0.38 9.95
N PHE A 157 4.81 1.12 9.67
CA PHE A 157 3.56 0.57 9.16
C PHE A 157 3.74 0.04 7.72
N VAL A 158 4.37 0.81 6.84
CA VAL A 158 4.65 0.38 5.45
C VAL A 158 5.53 -0.87 5.42
N LEU A 159 6.56 -0.94 6.25
CA LEU A 159 7.41 -2.15 6.34
C LEU A 159 6.64 -3.38 6.83
N LYS A 160 5.74 -3.23 7.82
CA LYS A 160 4.85 -4.33 8.27
C LYS A 160 3.88 -4.77 7.18
N ALA A 161 3.37 -3.80 6.42
CA ALA A 161 2.53 -4.03 5.26
C ALA A 161 3.27 -4.84 4.18
N VAL A 162 4.51 -4.47 3.85
CA VAL A 162 5.38 -5.24 2.94
C VAL A 162 5.57 -6.67 3.45
N GLY A 163 5.88 -6.85 4.73
CA GLY A 163 6.01 -8.18 5.33
C GLY A 163 4.74 -9.02 5.17
N THR A 164 3.58 -8.44 5.49
CA THR A 164 2.27 -9.11 5.33
C THR A 164 1.99 -9.46 3.87
N LEU A 165 2.29 -8.55 2.94
CA LEU A 165 2.12 -8.76 1.50
C LEU A 165 2.96 -9.95 1.02
N LEU A 166 4.23 -10.04 1.44
CA LEU A 166 5.13 -11.13 1.08
C LEU A 166 4.66 -12.48 1.64
N ILE A 167 4.21 -12.52 2.89
CA ILE A 167 3.63 -13.73 3.50
C ILE A 167 2.43 -14.19 2.68
N SER A 168 1.54 -13.26 2.31
CA SER A 168 0.34 -13.57 1.55
C SER A 168 0.64 -14.05 0.12
N LEU A 169 1.58 -13.41 -0.58
CA LEU A 169 2.03 -13.85 -1.91
C LEU A 169 2.62 -15.27 -1.87
N LYS A 170 3.35 -15.63 -0.81
CA LYS A 170 3.91 -16.98 -0.62
C LYS A 170 2.86 -18.03 -0.29
N ARG A 171 1.77 -17.65 0.38
CA ARG A 171 0.65 -18.54 0.69
C ARG A 171 -0.30 -18.74 -0.49
N ALA A 172 -0.22 -17.89 -1.51
CA ALA A 172 -1.05 -18.03 -2.70
C ALA A 172 -0.73 -19.34 -3.45
N PRO A 173 -1.74 -20.01 -4.06
CA PRO A 173 -1.53 -21.23 -4.84
C PRO A 173 -0.50 -21.03 -5.96
N PRO A 174 0.35 -22.03 -6.26
CA PRO A 174 1.32 -21.94 -7.34
C PRO A 174 0.61 -21.72 -8.69
N GLY A 175 0.94 -20.62 -9.36
CA GLY A 175 0.31 -20.18 -10.61
C GLY A 175 -0.68 -19.02 -10.48
N ASN A 176 -1.11 -18.66 -9.26
CA ASN A 176 -1.99 -17.49 -9.05
C ASN A 176 -1.24 -16.16 -9.01
N VAL A 177 0.08 -16.18 -8.85
CA VAL A 177 0.93 -14.99 -8.83
C VAL A 177 1.80 -14.98 -10.07
N GLU A 178 1.64 -13.94 -10.89
CA GLU A 178 2.41 -13.78 -12.13
C GLU A 178 3.89 -13.47 -11.85
N SER A 179 4.77 -13.85 -12.79
CA SER A 179 6.21 -13.57 -12.72
C SER A 179 6.51 -12.08 -12.48
N SER A 180 5.77 -11.18 -13.14
CA SER A 180 5.97 -9.74 -13.00
C SER A 180 5.74 -9.21 -11.59
N ILE A 181 4.89 -9.87 -10.78
CA ILE A 181 4.68 -9.50 -9.38
C ILE A 181 5.87 -9.93 -8.54
N TRP A 182 6.43 -11.12 -8.81
CA TRP A 182 7.65 -11.59 -8.16
C TRP A 182 8.86 -10.75 -8.52
N GLU A 183 8.96 -10.29 -9.77
CA GLU A 183 9.99 -9.35 -10.23
C GLU A 183 9.89 -8.03 -9.44
N GLN A 184 8.70 -7.43 -9.33
CA GLN A 184 8.50 -6.22 -8.51
C GLN A 184 8.83 -6.42 -7.03
N VAL A 185 8.49 -7.58 -6.47
CA VAL A 185 8.90 -7.95 -5.12
C VAL A 185 10.43 -7.97 -5.01
N ILE A 186 11.12 -8.61 -5.95
CA ILE A 186 12.59 -8.67 -5.97
C ILE A 186 13.18 -7.25 -6.11
N ASP A 187 12.61 -6.40 -6.95
CA ASP A 187 13.04 -5.01 -7.17
C ASP A 187 12.82 -4.11 -5.94
N LEU A 188 11.95 -4.51 -5.02
CA LEU A 188 11.75 -3.83 -3.74
C LEU A 188 12.91 -4.09 -2.76
N TYR A 189 13.62 -5.21 -2.91
CA TYR A 189 14.66 -5.65 -1.98
C TYR A 189 15.80 -4.63 -1.78
N PRO A 190 16.39 -4.02 -2.83
CA PRO A 190 17.43 -3.00 -2.66
C PRO A 190 16.97 -1.83 -1.79
N SER A 191 15.72 -1.35 -1.99
CA SER A 191 15.16 -0.23 -1.21
C SER A 191 14.98 -0.60 0.27
N LEU A 192 14.62 -1.85 0.57
CA LEU A 192 14.56 -2.36 1.94
C LEU A 192 15.95 -2.42 2.58
N VAL A 193 16.97 -2.87 1.84
CA VAL A 193 18.34 -2.93 2.35
C VAL A 193 18.87 -1.53 2.67
N GLU A 194 18.58 -0.53 1.84
CA GLU A 194 18.96 0.87 2.12
C GLU A 194 18.35 1.39 3.43
N CYS A 195 17.15 0.92 3.80
CA CYS A 195 16.52 1.31 5.06
C CYS A 195 17.22 0.77 6.32
N THR A 196 18.21 -0.13 6.19
CA THR A 196 18.94 -0.70 7.34
C THR A 196 19.77 0.33 8.10
N THR A 197 20.09 1.46 7.47
CA THR A 197 20.81 2.57 8.10
C THR A 197 19.93 3.41 9.02
N SER A 198 18.63 3.16 9.07
CA SER A 198 17.68 3.87 9.94
C SER A 198 18.11 3.80 11.41
N ALA A 199 18.12 4.95 12.09
CA ALA A 199 18.41 5.02 13.53
C ALA A 199 17.23 4.59 14.42
N SER A 200 16.04 4.41 13.85
CA SER A 200 14.81 4.15 14.62
C SER A 200 14.58 2.67 14.93
N PRO A 201 14.47 2.27 16.21
CA PRO A 201 14.30 0.88 16.59
C PRO A 201 13.01 0.24 16.04
N GLN A 202 11.92 1.01 15.92
CA GLN A 202 10.66 0.47 15.41
C GLN A 202 10.72 0.18 13.91
N VAL A 203 11.39 1.03 13.14
CA VAL A 203 11.63 0.83 11.71
C VAL A 203 12.56 -0.35 11.51
N CYS A 204 13.66 -0.43 12.28
CA CYS A 204 14.59 -1.56 12.19
C CYS A 204 13.93 -2.90 12.53
N ARG A 205 13.01 -2.93 13.50
CA ARG A 205 12.23 -4.15 13.81
C ARG A 205 11.35 -4.56 12.63
N ALA A 206 10.51 -3.65 12.13
CA ALA A 206 9.62 -3.92 11.01
C ALA A 206 10.38 -4.29 9.72
N LEU A 207 11.50 -3.61 9.46
CA LEU A 207 12.37 -3.89 8.33
C LEU A 207 12.96 -5.29 8.39
N ARG A 208 13.48 -5.68 9.55
CA ARG A 208 14.04 -7.01 9.74
C ARG A 208 12.99 -8.10 9.51
N ASP A 209 11.77 -7.88 9.99
CA ASP A 209 10.67 -8.82 9.79
C ASP A 209 10.33 -8.93 8.29
N ALA A 210 10.25 -7.80 7.57
CA ALA A 210 10.05 -7.80 6.12
C ALA A 210 11.20 -8.49 5.35
N LEU A 211 12.47 -8.21 5.70
CA LEU A 211 13.64 -8.81 5.05
C LEU A 211 13.71 -10.32 5.27
N ARG A 212 13.26 -10.84 6.42
CA ARG A 212 13.19 -12.29 6.68
C ARG A 212 12.27 -13.00 5.69
N GLU A 213 11.22 -12.33 5.23
CA GLU A 213 10.29 -12.91 4.27
C GLU A 213 10.95 -13.17 2.90
N TYR A 214 12.00 -12.43 2.54
CA TYR A 214 12.78 -12.64 1.31
C TYR A 214 13.69 -13.87 1.34
N HIS A 215 13.98 -14.44 2.51
CA HIS A 215 14.85 -15.62 2.62
C HIS A 215 14.37 -16.77 1.71
N HIS A 216 13.06 -16.98 1.66
CA HIS A 216 12.45 -18.03 0.84
C HIS A 216 12.44 -17.72 -0.67
N LEU A 217 12.65 -16.47 -1.07
CA LEU A 217 12.76 -16.06 -2.48
C LEU A 217 14.18 -16.22 -3.02
N MET A 218 15.18 -16.31 -2.14
CA MET A 218 16.56 -16.55 -2.54
C MET A 218 16.76 -18.04 -2.86
N ALA A 219 16.52 -18.41 -4.11
CA ALA A 219 16.80 -19.76 -4.60
C ALA A 219 18.32 -19.97 -4.74
N THR A 220 18.79 -21.16 -4.38
CA THR A 220 20.17 -21.56 -4.69
C THR A 220 20.34 -21.71 -6.21
N PRO A 221 21.51 -21.34 -6.78
CA PRO A 221 21.78 -21.59 -8.19
C PRO A 221 21.60 -23.08 -8.49
N ARG A 222 20.60 -23.41 -9.32
CA ARG A 222 20.49 -24.75 -9.88
C ARG A 222 21.60 -24.87 -10.91
N PHE A 223 22.74 -25.42 -10.51
CA PHE A 223 23.72 -25.89 -11.49
C PHE A 223 22.99 -26.89 -12.37
N ALA A 224 22.72 -26.49 -13.62
CA ALA A 224 22.24 -27.40 -14.63
C ALA A 224 23.23 -28.57 -14.65
N ASN A 225 22.74 -29.78 -14.34
CA ASN A 225 23.51 -31.00 -14.52
C ASN A 225 23.86 -31.11 -16.00
N GLY A 226 24.98 -30.49 -16.36
CA GLY A 226 25.71 -30.79 -17.57
C GLY A 226 26.16 -32.23 -17.45
N SER A 227 25.49 -33.09 -18.21
CA SER A 227 25.95 -34.42 -18.58
C SER A 227 27.46 -34.43 -18.81
N PHE A 228 28.22 -34.90 -17.83
CA PHE A 228 29.51 -35.53 -18.10
C PHE A 228 29.22 -36.97 -18.52
N SER A 229 28.89 -37.13 -19.80
CA SER A 229 29.12 -38.38 -20.51
C SER A 229 30.62 -38.48 -20.78
N SER A 230 31.27 -39.42 -20.11
CA SER A 230 32.52 -40.08 -20.54
C SER A 230 32.27 -41.57 -20.47
#